data_AF-A0A1C3EZW0-F1
#
_entry.id   AF-A0A1C3EZW0-F1
#
_cell.length_a   1.000
_cell.length_b   1.000
_cell.length_c   1.000
_cell.angle_alpha   90.00
_cell.angle_beta   90.00
_cell.angle_gamma   90.00
#
_symmetry.space_group_name_H-M   'P 1'
#
loop_
_entity.id
_entity.type
_entity.pdbx_description
1 polymer ?
#
loop_
_entity_poly.entity_id
_entity_poly.type
_entity_poly.pdbx_seq_one_letter_code
_entity_poly.pdbx_strand_id
1 'polypeptide(L)'
;MKDLRLARFSTERSTIEVKGVTIGGKEIILMGGPCAVESSIQMSRSARTVKKAGGKILRGGVFKPRTSPYSFQGLGLEGLNYLVQAARENDLLCVTEVIDASSLDLVGDKVDLIQIGARNMQNFELLKLAGTISKPIILKRGLSATIEEWLLAAEYILAAGNPQVILCERGIRTFEPSTRNTLDLSAVGVAKELSHLPVIVDPSHAAGRRDLISALSKAAIAGGADGLLIEMHPNPAEATSDGPQSLYPEQFIQLARELGTVAGSVNRVFACGGQEDEDTLESLRTQIDNIDQSIIKCLVARMKIVGKVGDQKRLDRVKDTNREKEIIQRLVNLAEELQLPSELVKKIYPLIFEFGVQSQIKSKVALDKELDLSCYPLGSK
;
A
#
# COMPACT_ATOMS: atom_id res chain seq x y z
N MET A 1 19.61 2.99 -27.66
CA MET A 1 20.36 1.83 -27.12
C MET A 1 20.64 0.88 -28.28
N LYS A 2 21.88 0.44 -28.47
CA LYS A 2 22.35 -0.20 -29.73
C LYS A 2 21.77 -1.61 -29.95
N ASP A 3 21.33 -2.27 -28.88
CA ASP A 3 20.91 -3.68 -28.88
C ASP A 3 19.45 -3.92 -28.47
N LEU A 4 18.71 -2.86 -28.08
CA LEU A 4 17.32 -2.99 -27.67
C LEU A 4 16.41 -3.11 -28.90
N ARG A 5 15.68 -4.23 -29.03
CA ARG A 5 14.84 -4.54 -30.20
C ARG A 5 13.35 -4.62 -29.85
N LEU A 6 13.03 -4.94 -28.61
CA LEU A 6 11.74 -5.37 -28.03
C LEU A 6 10.91 -6.11 -29.07
N ALA A 7 11.48 -7.24 -29.44
CA ALA A 7 11.22 -8.13 -30.57
C ALA A 7 10.53 -7.50 -31.80
N ARG A 8 11.04 -6.33 -32.20
CA ARG A 8 10.78 -5.50 -33.40
C ARG A 8 9.62 -4.51 -33.33
N PHE A 9 9.73 -3.61 -32.35
CA PHE A 9 9.21 -2.23 -32.32
C PHE A 9 7.83 -2.00 -32.97
N SER A 10 6.81 -2.02 -32.13
CA SER A 10 5.47 -1.51 -32.45
C SER A 10 5.35 -0.05 -32.05
N THR A 11 4.74 0.79 -32.90
CA THR A 11 4.29 2.13 -32.50
C THR A 11 3.09 2.08 -31.57
N GLU A 12 2.34 0.98 -31.59
CA GLU A 12 1.21 0.73 -30.72
C GLU A 12 1.66 0.06 -29.42
N ARG A 13 1.08 0.53 -28.31
CA ARG A 13 1.24 -0.09 -26.99
C ARG A 13 0.68 -1.49 -27.00
N SER A 14 1.43 -2.45 -26.46
CA SER A 14 0.90 -3.78 -26.18
C SER A 14 -0.12 -3.71 -25.06
N THR A 15 -1.22 -4.43 -25.25
CA THR A 15 -2.16 -4.79 -24.19
C THR A 15 -2.13 -6.29 -23.98
N ILE A 16 -2.21 -6.72 -22.73
CA ILE A 16 -2.24 -8.15 -22.37
C ILE A 16 -3.62 -8.46 -21.82
N GLU A 17 -4.35 -9.32 -22.53
CA GLU A 17 -5.70 -9.73 -22.16
C GLU A 17 -5.69 -11.13 -21.54
N VAL A 18 -6.30 -11.24 -20.35
CA VAL A 18 -6.41 -12.51 -19.63
C VAL A 18 -7.82 -12.61 -19.06
N LYS A 19 -8.62 -13.53 -19.60
CA LYS A 19 -10.01 -13.79 -19.15
C LYS A 19 -10.82 -12.48 -18.96
N GLY A 20 -10.74 -11.56 -19.92
CA GLY A 20 -11.46 -10.28 -19.90
C GLY A 20 -10.81 -9.15 -19.11
N VAL A 21 -9.67 -9.36 -18.45
CA VAL A 21 -8.86 -8.29 -17.83
C VAL A 21 -7.79 -7.84 -18.81
N THR A 22 -7.71 -6.54 -19.08
CA THR A 22 -6.72 -5.96 -20.01
C THR A 22 -5.68 -5.12 -19.26
N ILE A 23 -4.41 -5.52 -19.30
CA ILE A 23 -3.29 -4.78 -18.72
C ILE A 23 -2.61 -3.96 -19.83
N GLY A 24 -2.33 -2.67 -19.56
CA GLY A 24 -1.78 -1.73 -20.55
C GLY A 24 -2.82 -0.86 -21.26
N GLY A 25 -4.11 -1.10 -21.00
CA GLY A 25 -5.23 -0.30 -21.53
C GLY A 25 -5.49 0.98 -20.74
N LYS A 26 -6.65 1.61 -20.96
CA LYS A 26 -7.06 2.83 -20.24
C LYS A 26 -7.32 2.58 -18.75
N GLU A 27 -7.83 1.40 -18.41
CA GLU A 27 -8.05 0.97 -17.03
C GLU A 27 -6.71 0.69 -16.33
N ILE A 28 -6.58 1.17 -15.11
CA ILE A 28 -5.48 0.87 -14.19
C ILE A 28 -5.81 -0.42 -13.46
N ILE A 29 -4.96 -1.43 -13.59
CA ILE A 29 -5.20 -2.73 -12.97
C ILE A 29 -4.63 -2.78 -11.55
N LEU A 30 -5.51 -2.94 -10.54
CA LEU A 30 -5.10 -3.17 -9.16
C LEU A 30 -4.91 -4.67 -8.90
N MET A 31 -3.71 -5.03 -8.48
CA MET A 31 -3.32 -6.36 -8.04
C MET A 31 -2.99 -6.31 -6.56
N GLY A 32 -3.62 -7.18 -5.77
CA GLY A 32 -3.51 -7.14 -4.31
C GLY A 32 -3.43 -8.52 -3.69
N GLY A 33 -2.94 -8.61 -2.46
CA GLY A 33 -2.86 -9.86 -1.70
C GLY A 33 -1.59 -9.94 -0.86
N PRO A 34 -1.41 -11.03 -0.10
CA PRO A 34 -0.34 -11.15 0.87
C PRO A 34 1.05 -11.31 0.23
N CYS A 35 2.08 -11.07 1.04
CA CYS A 35 3.45 -11.35 0.67
C CYS A 35 3.69 -12.84 0.41
N ALA A 36 3.20 -13.70 1.29
CA ALA A 36 3.29 -15.15 1.21
C ALA A 36 1.91 -15.78 1.43
N VAL A 37 1.67 -16.95 0.86
CA VAL A 37 0.47 -17.73 1.17
C VAL A 37 0.69 -18.48 2.49
N GLU A 38 -0.20 -18.27 3.46
CA GLU A 38 -0.03 -18.79 4.83
C GLU A 38 -1.11 -19.81 5.22
N SER A 39 -2.34 -19.62 4.74
CA SER A 39 -3.44 -20.57 4.94
C SER A 39 -4.59 -20.30 3.96
N SER A 40 -5.50 -21.26 3.81
CA SER A 40 -6.73 -21.11 3.02
C SER A 40 -7.62 -19.96 3.52
N ILE A 41 -7.77 -19.81 4.84
CA ILE A 41 -8.58 -18.76 5.47
C ILE A 41 -7.99 -17.38 5.17
N GLN A 42 -6.66 -17.25 5.31
CA GLN A 42 -5.94 -16.01 5.01
C GLN A 42 -6.10 -15.62 3.54
N MET A 43 -5.97 -16.57 2.61
CA MET A 43 -6.16 -16.33 1.18
C MET A 43 -7.61 -15.96 0.83
N SER A 44 -8.60 -16.67 1.36
CA SER A 44 -10.02 -16.37 1.13
C SER A 44 -10.42 -14.97 1.62
N ARG A 45 -9.92 -14.53 2.79
CA ARG A 45 -10.13 -13.16 3.29
C ARG A 45 -9.44 -12.13 2.41
N SER A 46 -8.23 -12.45 1.94
CA SER A 46 -7.46 -11.56 1.06
C SER A 46 -8.18 -11.36 -0.28
N ALA A 47 -8.64 -12.45 -0.90
CA ALA A 47 -9.36 -12.43 -2.17
C ALA A 47 -10.63 -11.56 -2.09
N ARG A 48 -11.45 -11.74 -1.05
CA ARG A 48 -12.64 -10.90 -0.80
C ARG A 48 -12.31 -9.42 -0.70
N THR A 49 -11.26 -9.08 0.03
CA THR A 49 -10.80 -7.68 0.18
C THR A 49 -10.33 -7.11 -1.16
N VAL A 50 -9.56 -7.88 -1.93
CA VAL A 50 -9.08 -7.46 -3.26
C VAL A 50 -10.24 -7.21 -4.20
N LYS A 51 -11.21 -8.14 -4.28
CA LYS A 51 -12.41 -7.98 -5.11
C LYS A 51 -13.23 -6.76 -4.69
N LYS A 52 -13.46 -6.58 -3.38
CA LYS A 52 -14.18 -5.42 -2.81
C LYS A 52 -13.52 -4.09 -3.15
N ALA A 53 -12.19 -4.03 -3.21
CA ALA A 53 -11.45 -2.84 -3.61
C ALA A 53 -11.46 -2.58 -5.14
N GLY A 54 -12.06 -3.47 -5.95
CA GLY A 54 -12.02 -3.39 -7.42
C GLY A 54 -10.78 -4.01 -8.04
N GLY A 55 -9.95 -4.68 -7.22
CA GLY A 55 -8.81 -5.44 -7.72
C GLY A 55 -9.26 -6.55 -8.66
N LYS A 56 -8.42 -6.84 -9.65
CA LYS A 56 -8.68 -7.85 -10.69
C LYS A 56 -7.79 -9.08 -10.55
N ILE A 57 -6.68 -8.94 -9.82
CA ILE A 57 -5.65 -9.98 -9.70
C ILE A 57 -5.27 -10.16 -8.22
N LEU A 58 -5.40 -11.39 -7.74
CA LEU A 58 -4.93 -11.84 -6.44
C LEU A 58 -3.47 -12.29 -6.55
N ARG A 59 -2.59 -11.67 -5.77
CA ARG A 59 -1.19 -12.11 -5.64
C ARG A 59 -0.98 -12.93 -4.36
N GLY A 60 -0.05 -13.87 -4.39
CA GLY A 60 0.41 -14.58 -3.20
C GLY A 60 1.65 -15.43 -3.49
N GLY A 61 2.73 -15.23 -2.74
CA GLY A 61 3.97 -15.98 -2.96
C GLY A 61 3.90 -17.38 -2.36
N VAL A 62 4.01 -18.42 -3.21
CA VAL A 62 4.00 -19.83 -2.77
C VAL A 62 5.41 -20.41 -2.60
N PHE A 63 6.38 -19.86 -3.34
CA PHE A 63 7.81 -20.05 -3.15
C PHE A 63 8.42 -18.70 -2.76
N LYS A 64 9.26 -18.67 -1.72
CA LYS A 64 9.86 -17.42 -1.22
C LYS A 64 11.39 -17.46 -1.35
N PRO A 65 12.01 -16.65 -2.23
CA PRO A 65 13.46 -16.51 -2.29
C PRO A 65 13.94 -15.62 -1.14
N ARG A 66 14.11 -16.22 0.05
CA ARG A 66 14.47 -15.51 1.28
C ARG A 66 15.97 -15.26 1.34
N THR A 67 16.36 -14.11 1.89
CA THR A 67 17.76 -13.80 2.18
C THR A 67 18.33 -14.73 3.27
N SER A 68 17.49 -15.16 4.22
CA SER A 68 17.89 -16.08 5.30
C SER A 68 17.24 -17.46 5.07
N PRO A 69 18.01 -18.57 5.18
CA PRO A 69 17.49 -19.92 5.00
C PRO A 69 16.53 -20.36 6.13
N TYR A 70 16.58 -19.72 7.30
CA TYR A 70 15.73 -20.03 8.45
C TYR A 70 14.37 -19.32 8.41
N SER A 71 14.16 -18.47 7.41
CA SER A 71 12.88 -17.80 7.21
C SER A 71 11.85 -18.75 6.61
N PHE A 72 10.56 -18.44 6.77
CA PHE A 72 9.49 -19.14 6.07
C PHE A 72 9.72 -19.15 4.55
N GLN A 73 9.76 -20.35 3.97
CA GLN A 73 10.10 -20.59 2.55
C GLN A 73 8.87 -20.64 1.63
N GLY A 74 7.65 -20.62 2.19
CA GLY A 74 6.39 -20.79 1.46
C GLY A 74 5.83 -22.22 1.59
N LEU A 75 4.54 -22.38 1.25
CA LEU A 75 3.82 -23.66 1.32
C LEU A 75 3.93 -24.49 0.03
N GLY A 76 4.63 -24.00 -1.01
CA GLY A 76 4.76 -24.70 -2.29
C GLY A 76 3.39 -25.05 -2.91
N LEU A 77 3.21 -26.33 -3.26
CA LEU A 77 2.00 -26.81 -3.95
C LEU A 77 0.72 -26.62 -3.13
N GLU A 78 0.78 -26.76 -1.81
CA GLU A 78 -0.38 -26.54 -0.94
C GLU A 78 -0.83 -25.07 -0.99
N GLY A 79 0.12 -24.14 -0.86
CA GLY A 79 -0.14 -22.71 -0.99
C GLY A 79 -0.65 -22.33 -2.38
N LEU A 80 -0.18 -23.02 -3.43
CA LEU A 80 -0.67 -22.82 -4.79
C LEU A 80 -2.16 -23.17 -4.92
N ASN A 81 -2.59 -24.28 -4.32
CA ASN A 81 -3.99 -24.68 -4.32
C ASN A 81 -4.85 -23.63 -3.58
N TYR A 82 -4.39 -23.11 -2.44
CA TYR A 82 -5.10 -22.05 -1.71
C TYR A 82 -5.24 -20.76 -2.52
N LEU A 83 -4.18 -20.35 -3.22
CA LEU A 83 -4.21 -19.16 -4.08
C LEU A 83 -5.20 -19.31 -5.23
N VAL A 84 -5.11 -20.41 -5.98
CA VAL A 84 -5.97 -20.67 -7.14
C VAL A 84 -7.43 -20.79 -6.73
N GLN A 85 -7.70 -21.51 -5.63
CA GLN A 85 -9.06 -21.65 -5.11
C GLN A 85 -9.65 -20.29 -4.70
N ALA A 86 -8.91 -19.51 -3.89
CA ALA A 86 -9.40 -18.21 -3.42
C ALA A 86 -9.65 -17.22 -4.56
N ALA A 87 -8.79 -17.22 -5.58
CA ALA A 87 -8.97 -16.38 -6.76
C ALA A 87 -10.23 -16.78 -7.55
N ARG A 88 -10.40 -18.09 -7.82
CA ARG A 88 -11.57 -18.64 -8.52
C ARG A 88 -12.88 -18.33 -7.80
N GLU A 89 -12.93 -18.52 -6.48
CA GLU A 89 -14.13 -18.27 -5.66
C GLU A 89 -14.57 -16.81 -5.65
N ASN A 90 -13.67 -15.87 -5.97
CA ASN A 90 -13.93 -14.44 -5.93
C ASN A 90 -13.87 -13.78 -7.31
N ASP A 91 -13.83 -14.58 -8.38
CA ASP A 91 -13.74 -14.08 -9.76
C ASP A 91 -12.57 -13.09 -9.93
N LEU A 92 -11.38 -13.56 -9.53
CA LEU A 92 -10.10 -12.87 -9.66
C LEU A 92 -9.15 -13.73 -10.48
N LEU A 93 -8.26 -13.08 -11.23
CA LEU A 93 -7.05 -13.74 -11.72
C LEU A 93 -6.09 -13.99 -10.57
N CYS A 94 -5.14 -14.91 -10.75
CA CYS A 94 -4.08 -15.15 -9.78
C CYS A 94 -2.67 -15.01 -10.38
N VAL A 95 -1.76 -14.49 -9.55
CA VAL A 95 -0.33 -14.37 -9.87
C VAL A 95 0.54 -14.87 -8.73
N THR A 96 1.58 -15.62 -9.06
CA THR A 96 2.60 -16.06 -8.09
C THR A 96 4.01 -16.04 -8.68
N GLU A 97 5.01 -16.03 -7.80
CA GLU A 97 6.42 -15.98 -8.18
C GLU A 97 6.99 -17.37 -8.43
N VAL A 98 7.78 -17.48 -9.50
CA VAL A 98 8.64 -18.64 -9.80
C VAL A 98 10.09 -18.26 -9.54
N ILE A 99 10.86 -19.20 -8.98
CA ILE A 99 12.24 -18.94 -8.55
C ILE A 99 13.28 -19.72 -9.35
N ASP A 100 12.86 -20.76 -10.06
CA ASP A 100 13.66 -21.71 -10.83
C ASP A 100 12.79 -22.47 -11.85
N ALA A 101 13.41 -23.38 -12.61
CA ALA A 101 12.70 -24.20 -13.60
C ALA A 101 11.65 -25.13 -12.95
N SER A 102 11.97 -25.74 -11.80
CA SER A 102 11.07 -26.66 -11.10
C SER A 102 9.79 -25.99 -10.61
N SER A 103 9.91 -24.78 -10.05
CA SER A 103 8.74 -23.98 -9.63
C SER A 103 7.93 -23.48 -10.82
N LEU A 104 8.59 -23.18 -11.96
CA LEU A 104 7.92 -22.83 -13.21
C LEU A 104 7.05 -23.99 -13.72
N ASP A 105 7.58 -25.21 -13.77
CA ASP A 105 6.84 -26.41 -14.19
C ASP A 105 5.63 -26.69 -13.28
N LEU A 106 5.78 -26.47 -11.97
CA LEU A 106 4.71 -26.71 -11.00
C LEU A 106 3.55 -25.71 -11.09
N VAL A 107 3.87 -24.46 -11.47
CA VAL A 107 2.96 -23.30 -11.43
C VAL A 107 2.36 -22.96 -12.79
N GLY A 108 3.12 -23.18 -13.88
CA GLY A 108 2.86 -22.60 -15.20
C GLY A 108 1.41 -22.74 -15.69
N ASP A 109 0.84 -23.93 -15.56
CA ASP A 109 -0.52 -24.20 -16.06
C ASP A 109 -1.64 -23.87 -15.07
N LYS A 110 -1.31 -23.64 -13.80
CA LYS A 110 -2.29 -23.50 -12.70
C LYS A 110 -2.67 -22.06 -12.40
N VAL A 111 -1.85 -21.10 -12.80
CA VAL A 111 -2.08 -19.67 -12.56
C VAL A 111 -2.39 -18.91 -13.84
N ASP A 112 -2.88 -17.68 -13.68
CA ASP A 112 -3.21 -16.81 -14.79
C ASP A 112 -2.01 -16.00 -15.26
N LEU A 113 -1.17 -15.56 -14.32
CA LEU A 113 0.08 -14.83 -14.58
C LEU A 113 1.23 -15.41 -13.75
N ILE A 114 2.44 -15.30 -14.28
CA ILE A 114 3.68 -15.72 -13.62
C ILE A 114 4.49 -14.46 -13.28
N GLN A 115 5.07 -14.41 -12.09
CA GLN A 115 5.98 -13.34 -11.68
C GLN A 115 7.42 -13.85 -11.64
N ILE A 116 8.33 -13.09 -12.26
CA ILE A 116 9.78 -13.24 -12.07
C ILE A 116 10.24 -12.10 -11.16
N GLY A 117 10.72 -12.46 -9.97
CA GLY A 117 11.14 -11.50 -8.95
C GLY A 117 12.42 -10.76 -9.31
N ALA A 118 12.65 -9.63 -8.64
CA ALA A 118 13.78 -8.74 -8.88
C ALA A 118 15.16 -9.43 -8.79
N ARG A 119 15.29 -10.47 -7.95
CA ARG A 119 16.53 -11.25 -7.80
C ARG A 119 16.82 -12.15 -9.00
N ASN A 120 15.78 -12.52 -9.75
CA ASN A 120 15.85 -13.37 -10.93
C ASN A 120 15.73 -12.58 -12.24
N MET A 121 15.74 -11.24 -12.19
CA MET A 121 15.63 -10.40 -13.40
C MET A 121 16.73 -10.71 -14.43
N GLN A 122 17.92 -11.15 -13.99
CA GLN A 122 19.03 -11.56 -14.88
C GLN A 122 19.29 -13.06 -14.86
N ASN A 123 18.33 -13.86 -14.39
CA ASN A 123 18.40 -15.31 -14.52
C ASN A 123 17.98 -15.69 -15.95
N PHE A 124 18.89 -15.52 -16.91
CA PHE A 124 18.58 -15.66 -18.34
C PHE A 124 18.05 -17.04 -18.72
N GLU A 125 18.49 -18.09 -18.04
CA GLU A 125 17.96 -19.44 -18.28
C GLU A 125 16.49 -19.53 -17.85
N LEU A 126 16.13 -18.98 -16.68
CA LEU A 126 14.74 -18.90 -16.26
C LEU A 126 13.91 -18.00 -17.19
N LEU A 127 14.46 -16.88 -17.68
CA LEU A 127 13.77 -15.99 -18.62
C LEU A 127 13.47 -16.67 -19.96
N LYS A 128 14.43 -17.43 -20.51
CA LYS A 128 14.22 -18.21 -21.74
C LYS A 128 13.13 -19.26 -21.55
N LEU A 129 13.15 -19.98 -20.44
CA LEU A 129 12.11 -20.97 -20.11
C LEU A 129 10.73 -20.32 -19.91
N ALA A 130 10.65 -19.18 -19.21
CA ALA A 130 9.40 -18.43 -19.08
C ALA A 130 8.87 -17.94 -20.44
N GLY A 131 9.77 -17.67 -21.38
CA GLY A 131 9.43 -17.30 -22.75
C GLY A 131 8.87 -18.43 -23.62
N THR A 132 9.01 -19.70 -23.21
CA THR A 132 8.40 -20.83 -23.94
C THR A 132 6.98 -21.14 -23.48
N ILE A 133 6.48 -20.47 -22.43
CA ILE A 133 5.15 -20.72 -21.87
C ILE A 133 4.17 -19.65 -22.35
N SER A 134 2.93 -20.05 -22.65
CA SER A 134 1.87 -19.15 -23.15
C SER A 134 1.14 -18.37 -22.05
N LYS A 135 1.86 -17.95 -21.00
CA LYS A 135 1.30 -17.20 -19.85
C LYS A 135 1.94 -15.81 -19.76
N PRO A 136 1.18 -14.76 -19.39
CA PRO A 136 1.77 -13.47 -19.11
C PRO A 136 2.82 -13.50 -18.00
N ILE A 137 3.92 -12.80 -18.23
CA ILE A 137 5.05 -12.72 -17.30
C ILE A 137 5.17 -11.31 -16.75
N ILE A 138 5.04 -11.15 -15.44
CA ILE A 138 5.41 -9.93 -14.71
C ILE A 138 6.91 -10.00 -14.40
N LEU A 139 7.71 -9.17 -15.07
CA LEU A 139 9.15 -9.06 -14.85
C LEU A 139 9.49 -7.88 -13.94
N LYS A 140 9.85 -8.17 -12.69
CA LYS A 140 10.28 -7.14 -11.73
C LYS A 140 11.69 -6.66 -12.03
N ARG A 141 11.89 -5.34 -12.03
CA ARG A 141 13.22 -4.73 -12.16
C ARG A 141 14.12 -5.15 -11.00
N GLY A 142 15.37 -5.50 -11.31
CA GLY A 142 16.42 -5.76 -10.35
C GLY A 142 16.82 -4.49 -9.60
N LEU A 143 17.07 -4.60 -8.29
CA LEU A 143 17.34 -3.45 -7.43
C LEU A 143 18.59 -2.64 -7.82
N SER A 144 19.53 -3.23 -8.56
CA SER A 144 20.74 -2.59 -9.05
C SER A 144 20.75 -2.42 -10.57
N ALA A 145 19.66 -2.79 -11.25
CA ALA A 145 19.61 -2.78 -12.70
C ALA A 145 19.25 -1.39 -13.25
N THR A 146 19.90 -1.02 -14.35
CA THR A 146 19.49 0.09 -15.19
C THR A 146 18.19 -0.25 -15.93
N ILE A 147 17.56 0.76 -16.54
CA ILE A 147 16.37 0.57 -17.38
C ILE A 147 16.73 -0.23 -18.63
N GLU A 148 17.91 0.01 -19.22
CA GLU A 148 18.41 -0.75 -20.37
C GLU A 148 18.54 -2.24 -20.05
N GLU A 149 19.19 -2.61 -18.95
CA GLU A 149 19.34 -4.01 -18.54
C GLU A 149 17.99 -4.68 -18.25
N TRP A 150 17.03 -3.93 -17.72
CA TRP A 150 15.69 -4.42 -17.46
C TRP A 150 14.91 -4.70 -18.76
N LEU A 151 15.01 -3.79 -19.74
CA LEU A 151 14.37 -3.98 -21.04
C LEU A 151 15.05 -5.10 -21.85
N LEU A 152 16.39 -5.24 -21.75
CA LEU A 152 17.11 -6.37 -22.34
C LEU A 152 16.73 -7.70 -21.68
N ALA A 153 16.46 -7.72 -20.37
CA ALA A 153 15.93 -8.91 -19.71
C ALA A 153 14.54 -9.29 -20.24
N ALA A 154 13.67 -8.31 -20.50
CA ALA A 154 12.39 -8.54 -21.17
C ALA A 154 12.58 -9.10 -22.59
N GLU A 155 13.58 -8.62 -23.33
CA GLU A 155 13.95 -9.13 -24.65
C GLU A 155 14.18 -10.64 -24.67
N TYR A 156 14.81 -11.21 -23.63
CA TYR A 156 15.03 -12.67 -23.56
C TYR A 156 13.72 -13.46 -23.56
N ILE A 157 12.68 -12.96 -22.86
CA ILE A 157 11.36 -13.60 -22.82
C ILE A 157 10.67 -13.45 -24.19
N LEU A 158 10.72 -12.25 -24.78
CA LEU A 158 10.12 -11.95 -26.08
C LEU A 158 10.77 -12.77 -27.21
N ALA A 159 12.10 -12.83 -27.24
CA ALA A 159 12.87 -13.56 -28.24
C ALA A 159 12.71 -15.09 -28.15
N ALA A 160 12.37 -15.59 -26.96
CA ALA A 160 12.02 -16.99 -26.75
C ALA A 160 10.59 -17.34 -27.21
N GLY A 161 9.76 -16.34 -27.53
CA GLY A 161 8.47 -16.52 -28.22
C GLY A 161 7.23 -16.04 -27.45
N ASN A 162 7.37 -15.52 -26.23
CA ASN A 162 6.23 -15.05 -25.45
C ASN A 162 6.10 -13.51 -25.48
N PRO A 163 5.11 -12.95 -26.20
CA PRO A 163 4.92 -11.51 -26.30
C PRO A 163 4.25 -10.88 -25.06
N GLN A 164 3.80 -11.68 -24.09
CA GLN A 164 2.96 -11.25 -22.97
C GLN A 164 3.80 -10.82 -21.76
N VAL A 165 4.66 -9.81 -21.93
CA VAL A 165 5.53 -9.31 -20.85
C VAL A 165 4.98 -8.03 -20.22
N ILE A 166 4.93 -7.99 -18.89
CA ILE A 166 4.55 -6.83 -18.08
C ILE A 166 5.76 -6.41 -17.26
N LEU A 167 6.17 -5.17 -17.41
CA LEU A 167 7.29 -4.59 -16.66
C LEU A 167 6.78 -4.14 -15.28
N CYS A 168 7.43 -4.54 -14.18
CA CYS A 168 7.16 -4.06 -12.83
C CYS A 168 8.34 -3.29 -12.20
N GLU A 169 8.22 -1.96 -12.07
CA GLU A 169 9.15 -1.12 -11.29
C GLU A 169 8.88 -1.29 -9.80
N ARG A 170 9.94 -1.47 -9.00
CA ARG A 170 9.82 -1.90 -7.58
C ARG A 170 10.85 -1.29 -6.64
N GLY A 171 11.53 -0.24 -7.10
CA GLY A 171 12.58 0.49 -6.42
C GLY A 171 13.97 -0.09 -6.62
N ILE A 172 14.94 0.83 -6.71
CA ILE A 172 16.37 0.58 -6.83
C ILE A 172 17.12 0.88 -5.54
N ARG A 173 18.30 0.29 -5.38
CA ARG A 173 19.21 0.57 -4.27
C ARG A 173 19.92 1.89 -4.52
N THR A 174 19.86 2.75 -3.51
CA THR A 174 20.57 4.04 -3.46
C THR A 174 21.30 4.14 -2.12
N PHE A 175 21.85 5.32 -1.81
CA PHE A 175 22.44 5.60 -0.50
C PHE A 175 21.40 5.92 0.58
N GLU A 176 20.12 6.14 0.22
CA GLU A 176 19.07 6.61 1.13
C GLU A 176 18.57 5.49 2.07
N PRO A 177 18.67 5.64 3.41
CA PRO A 177 18.32 4.58 4.35
C PRO A 177 16.86 4.60 4.87
N SER A 178 16.09 5.67 4.66
CA SER A 178 14.74 5.80 5.23
C SER A 178 13.67 4.92 4.56
N THR A 179 13.96 4.42 3.37
CA THR A 179 13.15 3.45 2.63
C THR A 179 13.99 2.22 2.26
N ARG A 180 13.32 1.07 2.06
CA ARG A 180 13.99 -0.19 1.70
C ARG A 180 14.71 -0.10 0.35
N ASN A 181 14.08 0.58 -0.60
CA ASN A 181 14.62 0.97 -1.90
C ASN A 181 14.09 2.37 -2.24
N THR A 182 14.67 3.05 -3.22
CA THR A 182 14.13 4.29 -3.77
C THR A 182 13.26 3.94 -4.97
N LEU A 183 11.96 4.27 -4.92
CA LEU A 183 11.07 4.08 -6.07
C LEU A 183 11.52 5.02 -7.21
N ASP A 184 11.93 4.44 -8.33
CA ASP A 184 12.34 5.19 -9.52
C ASP A 184 11.12 5.44 -10.42
N LEU A 185 10.35 6.50 -10.13
CA LEU A 185 9.19 6.87 -10.94
C LEU A 185 9.58 7.32 -12.35
N SER A 186 10.79 7.84 -12.55
CA SER A 186 11.29 8.21 -13.87
C SER A 186 11.40 6.98 -14.78
N ALA A 187 11.75 5.81 -14.23
CA ALA A 187 11.77 4.56 -14.98
C ALA A 187 10.42 4.17 -15.57
N VAL A 188 9.29 4.53 -14.96
CA VAL A 188 7.97 4.29 -15.53
C VAL A 188 7.82 5.03 -16.86
N GLY A 189 8.11 6.33 -16.86
CA GLY A 189 8.05 7.16 -18.07
C GLY A 189 9.05 6.73 -19.14
N VAL A 190 10.30 6.50 -18.75
CA VAL A 190 11.37 6.11 -19.68
C VAL A 190 11.13 4.72 -20.27
N ALA A 191 10.72 3.73 -19.47
CA ALA A 191 10.37 2.41 -19.98
C ALA A 191 9.18 2.51 -20.95
N LYS A 192 8.21 3.37 -20.64
CA LYS A 192 7.10 3.64 -21.56
C LYS A 192 7.58 4.32 -22.86
N GLU A 193 8.56 5.20 -22.84
CA GLU A 193 9.08 5.79 -24.08
C GLU A 193 9.86 4.78 -24.93
N LEU A 194 10.66 3.93 -24.28
CA LEU A 194 11.57 3.02 -24.94
C LEU A 194 10.96 1.65 -25.30
N SER A 195 9.77 1.34 -24.77
CA SER A 195 9.09 0.05 -24.96
C SER A 195 7.60 0.21 -25.25
N HIS A 196 7.02 -0.76 -25.93
CA HIS A 196 5.58 -0.89 -26.11
C HIS A 196 4.89 -1.64 -24.96
N LEU A 197 5.65 -2.24 -24.04
CA LEU A 197 5.13 -3.12 -22.99
C LEU A 197 4.37 -2.34 -21.90
N PRO A 198 3.36 -2.95 -21.26
CA PRO A 198 2.73 -2.38 -20.07
C PRO A 198 3.73 -2.24 -18.92
N VAL A 199 3.62 -1.15 -18.15
CA VAL A 199 4.47 -0.86 -17.00
C VAL A 199 3.64 -0.68 -15.74
N ILE A 200 3.77 -1.60 -14.78
CA ILE A 200 3.14 -1.54 -13.46
C ILE A 200 4.15 -1.16 -12.38
N VAL A 201 3.67 -0.82 -11.19
CA VAL A 201 4.52 -0.45 -10.04
C VAL A 201 4.20 -1.27 -8.79
N ASP A 202 5.24 -1.69 -8.07
CA ASP A 202 5.17 -2.30 -6.74
C ASP A 202 5.64 -1.28 -5.68
N PRO A 203 4.71 -0.51 -5.08
CA PRO A 203 5.05 0.49 -4.06
C PRO A 203 5.40 -0.16 -2.71
N SER A 204 4.92 -1.37 -2.44
CA SER A 204 5.12 -2.07 -1.16
C SER A 204 6.58 -2.41 -0.95
N HIS A 205 7.21 -3.09 -1.91
CA HIS A 205 8.61 -3.46 -1.79
C HIS A 205 9.58 -2.31 -2.08
N ALA A 206 9.14 -1.30 -2.83
CA ALA A 206 9.92 -0.09 -3.03
C ALA A 206 10.14 0.63 -1.70
N ALA A 207 9.06 0.97 -0.99
CA ALA A 207 9.16 1.65 0.30
C ALA A 207 9.66 0.74 1.43
N GLY A 208 9.16 -0.50 1.49
CA GLY A 208 9.29 -1.35 2.68
C GLY A 208 8.55 -0.82 3.90
N ARG A 209 7.61 0.10 3.70
CA ARG A 209 6.91 0.85 4.75
C ARG A 209 5.46 1.08 4.38
N ARG A 210 4.53 0.64 5.23
CA ARG A 210 3.09 0.74 5.02
C ARG A 210 2.59 2.17 4.81
N ASP A 211 3.10 3.12 5.58
CA ASP A 211 2.65 4.52 5.59
C ASP A 211 2.95 5.26 4.27
N LEU A 212 3.92 4.78 3.49
CA LEU A 212 4.28 5.39 2.20
C LEU A 212 3.50 4.81 1.02
N ILE A 213 2.82 3.67 1.18
CA ILE A 213 2.21 2.95 0.05
C ILE A 213 1.13 3.79 -0.63
N SER A 214 0.28 4.49 0.11
CA SER A 214 -0.78 5.32 -0.48
C SER A 214 -0.19 6.43 -1.35
N ALA A 215 0.79 7.18 -0.83
CA ALA A 215 1.42 8.28 -1.57
C ALA A 215 2.14 7.77 -2.83
N LEU A 216 2.93 6.69 -2.72
CA LEU A 216 3.66 6.12 -3.84
C LEU A 216 2.75 5.49 -4.90
N SER A 217 1.63 4.89 -4.50
CA SER A 217 0.63 4.34 -5.43
C SER A 217 -0.02 5.44 -6.27
N LYS A 218 -0.39 6.55 -5.63
CA LYS A 218 -0.95 7.73 -6.33
C LYS A 218 0.08 8.34 -7.28
N ALA A 219 1.32 8.48 -6.82
CA ALA A 219 2.41 8.99 -7.64
C ALA A 219 2.70 8.08 -8.84
N ALA A 220 2.62 6.76 -8.68
CA ALA A 220 2.79 5.80 -9.77
C ALA A 220 1.69 5.92 -10.84
N ILE A 221 0.42 6.05 -10.44
CA ILE A 221 -0.68 6.29 -11.40
C ILE A 221 -0.47 7.62 -12.13
N ALA A 222 -0.17 8.68 -11.38
CA ALA A 222 0.10 10.00 -11.97
C ALA A 222 1.32 9.99 -12.92
N GLY A 223 2.33 9.17 -12.60
CA GLY A 223 3.51 8.91 -13.44
C GLY A 223 3.26 8.01 -14.65
N GLY A 224 2.02 7.56 -14.85
CA GLY A 224 1.61 6.82 -16.04
C GLY A 224 1.68 5.30 -15.94
N ALA A 225 1.80 4.73 -14.74
CA ALA A 225 1.72 3.28 -14.56
C ALA A 225 0.39 2.71 -15.10
N ASP A 226 0.41 1.45 -15.55
CA ASP A 226 -0.73 0.72 -16.10
C ASP A 226 -1.39 -0.19 -15.05
N GLY A 227 -0.80 -0.26 -13.87
CA GLY A 227 -1.31 -1.07 -12.76
C GLY A 227 -0.42 -0.97 -11.53
N LEU A 228 -0.92 -1.53 -10.44
CA LEU A 228 -0.26 -1.54 -9.14
C LEU A 228 -0.26 -2.95 -8.58
N LEU A 229 0.89 -3.39 -8.06
CA LEU A 229 1.05 -4.66 -7.35
C LEU A 229 1.35 -4.37 -5.88
N ILE A 230 0.32 -4.49 -5.04
CA ILE A 230 0.37 -4.01 -3.65
C ILE A 230 0.21 -5.18 -2.67
N GLU A 231 1.02 -5.16 -1.62
CA GLU A 231 0.88 -6.10 -0.51
C GLU A 231 -0.19 -5.66 0.49
N MET A 232 -1.11 -6.58 0.77
CA MET A 232 -2.15 -6.44 1.78
C MET A 232 -2.28 -7.76 2.52
N HIS A 233 -2.39 -7.70 3.84
CA HIS A 233 -2.60 -8.88 4.67
C HIS A 233 -3.86 -8.69 5.52
N PRO A 234 -4.70 -9.72 5.72
CA PRO A 234 -5.85 -9.62 6.61
C PRO A 234 -5.47 -9.27 8.06
N ASN A 235 -4.29 -9.71 8.50
CA ASN A 235 -3.72 -9.34 9.80
C ASN A 235 -2.20 -9.11 9.69
N PRO A 236 -1.74 -7.93 9.24
CA PRO A 236 -0.32 -7.66 9.01
C PRO A 236 0.60 -7.85 10.22
N ALA A 237 0.06 -7.80 11.45
CA ALA A 237 0.84 -8.01 12.68
C ALA A 237 1.26 -9.48 12.88
N GLU A 238 0.51 -10.42 12.31
CA GLU A 238 0.76 -11.86 12.38
C GLU A 238 1.39 -12.43 11.11
N ALA A 239 1.66 -11.58 10.10
CA ALA A 239 2.19 -12.02 8.83
C ALA A 239 3.59 -12.65 9.00
N THR A 240 3.78 -13.82 8.39
CA THR A 240 5.03 -14.59 8.38
C THR A 240 6.15 -13.94 7.56
N SER A 241 5.80 -12.97 6.72
CA SER A 241 6.72 -12.20 5.89
C SER A 241 6.16 -10.81 5.58
N ASP A 242 7.04 -9.80 5.61
CA ASP A 242 6.78 -8.44 5.12
C ASP A 242 5.50 -7.78 5.72
N GLY A 243 5.14 -8.14 6.95
CA GLY A 243 4.06 -7.50 7.73
C GLY A 243 4.17 -5.97 7.85
N PRO A 244 5.37 -5.39 8.11
CA PRO A 244 5.54 -3.93 8.22
C PRO A 244 5.21 -3.12 6.95
N GLN A 245 5.23 -3.74 5.78
CA GLN A 245 4.87 -3.12 4.49
C GLN A 245 3.51 -3.59 3.96
N SER A 246 2.85 -4.55 4.59
CA SER A 246 1.52 -5.01 4.15
C SER A 246 0.43 -4.07 4.66
N LEU A 247 -0.45 -3.57 3.78
CA LEU A 247 -1.62 -2.78 4.19
C LEU A 247 -2.62 -3.63 4.98
N TYR A 248 -3.39 -2.99 5.87
CA TYR A 248 -4.63 -3.56 6.41
C TYR A 248 -5.73 -3.56 5.33
N PRO A 249 -6.75 -4.42 5.43
CA PRO A 249 -7.87 -4.47 4.48
C PRO A 249 -8.56 -3.12 4.27
N GLU A 250 -8.81 -2.38 5.35
CA GLU A 250 -9.51 -1.08 5.31
C GLU A 250 -8.66 -0.04 4.58
N GLN A 251 -7.34 -0.06 4.80
CA GLN A 251 -6.41 0.85 4.12
C GLN A 251 -6.31 0.53 2.63
N PHE A 252 -6.36 -0.75 2.26
CA PHE A 252 -6.32 -1.18 0.86
C PHE A 252 -7.59 -0.73 0.10
N ILE A 253 -8.76 -0.90 0.71
CA ILE A 253 -10.04 -0.45 0.14
C ILE A 253 -10.07 1.08 0.05
N GLN A 254 -9.63 1.78 1.11
CA GLN A 254 -9.58 3.24 1.11
C GLN A 254 -8.61 3.76 0.05
N LEU A 255 -7.45 3.14 -0.10
CA LEU A 255 -6.50 3.48 -1.16
C LEU A 255 -7.15 3.34 -2.54
N ALA A 256 -7.84 2.23 -2.82
CA ALA A 256 -8.49 2.02 -4.11
C ALA A 256 -9.48 3.14 -4.48
N ARG A 257 -10.27 3.64 -3.51
CA ARG A 257 -11.16 4.79 -3.71
C ARG A 257 -10.39 6.06 -4.10
N GLU A 258 -9.28 6.32 -3.41
CA GLU A 258 -8.45 7.49 -3.67
C GLU A 258 -7.73 7.40 -5.04
N LEU A 259 -7.35 6.20 -5.45
CA LEU A 259 -6.74 5.95 -6.76
C LEU A 259 -7.69 6.30 -7.92
N GLY A 260 -9.01 6.10 -7.75
CA GLY A 260 -9.99 6.49 -8.76
C GLY A 260 -9.98 7.99 -9.09
N THR A 261 -9.81 8.83 -8.07
CA THR A 261 -9.70 10.29 -8.26
C THR A 261 -8.43 10.67 -9.02
N VAL A 262 -7.30 10.05 -8.65
CA VAL A 262 -6.00 10.32 -9.31
C VAL A 262 -6.00 9.78 -10.75
N ALA A 263 -6.55 8.60 -11.00
CA ALA A 263 -6.66 8.06 -12.35
C ALA A 263 -7.46 9.00 -13.27
N GLY A 264 -8.58 9.52 -12.78
CA GLY A 264 -9.42 10.47 -13.51
C GLY A 264 -8.67 11.76 -13.88
N SER A 265 -7.84 12.31 -12.99
CA SER A 265 -7.09 13.54 -13.26
C SER A 265 -6.00 13.40 -14.33
N VAL A 266 -5.56 12.18 -14.61
CA VAL A 266 -4.60 11.86 -15.70
C VAL A 266 -5.25 11.10 -16.87
N ASN A 267 -6.56 11.24 -17.06
CA ASN A 267 -7.34 10.64 -18.16
C ASN A 267 -7.29 9.11 -18.23
N ARG A 268 -7.07 8.44 -17.09
CA ARG A 268 -7.14 6.98 -16.94
C ARG A 268 -8.44 6.59 -16.24
N VAL A 269 -8.77 5.30 -16.30
CA VAL A 269 -9.97 4.74 -15.64
C VAL A 269 -9.50 3.84 -14.50
N PHE A 270 -10.23 3.84 -13.40
CA PHE A 270 -10.05 2.86 -12.34
C PHE A 270 -11.43 2.31 -12.00
N ALA A 271 -11.64 1.01 -12.22
CA ALA A 271 -12.88 0.37 -11.81
C ALA A 271 -12.85 0.20 -10.29
N CYS A 272 -13.44 1.14 -9.56
CA CYS A 272 -13.74 0.91 -8.15
C CYS A 272 -14.66 -0.31 -8.06
N GLY A 273 -14.28 -1.29 -7.24
CA GLY A 273 -15.14 -2.42 -6.91
C GLY A 273 -16.47 -1.87 -6.41
N GLY A 274 -17.55 -2.49 -6.88
CA GLY A 274 -18.90 -1.95 -6.82
C GLY A 274 -19.23 -1.22 -5.52
N GLN A 275 -19.96 -0.13 -5.71
CA GLN A 275 -21.04 0.26 -4.83
C GLN A 275 -21.98 -0.95 -4.66
N GLU A 276 -21.63 -1.85 -3.76
CA GLU A 276 -22.55 -2.32 -2.74
C GLU A 276 -22.10 -1.63 -1.44
N ASP A 277 -22.13 -0.29 -1.40
CA ASP A 277 -23.13 0.35 -0.54
C ASP A 277 -24.53 -0.24 -0.75
N GLU A 278 -24.76 -1.44 -0.21
CA GLU A 278 -25.83 -1.44 0.76
C GLU A 278 -25.25 -0.71 1.97
N ASP A 279 -25.89 0.38 2.35
CA ASP A 279 -25.91 0.93 3.71
C ASP A 279 -26.38 -0.15 4.71
N THR A 280 -25.72 -1.30 4.72
CA THR A 280 -25.90 -2.32 5.73
C THR A 280 -25.54 -1.63 7.03
N LEU A 281 -26.39 -1.85 8.02
CA LEU A 281 -26.22 -1.31 9.36
C LEU A 281 -24.79 -1.55 9.87
N GLU A 282 -24.20 -2.69 9.53
CA GLU A 282 -22.85 -3.08 9.94
C GLU A 282 -21.75 -2.28 9.22
N SER A 283 -21.91 -1.97 7.94
CA SER A 283 -20.98 -1.10 7.18
C SER A 283 -21.00 0.32 7.72
N LEU A 284 -22.21 0.87 7.96
CA LEU A 284 -22.38 2.19 8.55
C LEU A 284 -21.81 2.26 9.97
N ARG A 285 -22.01 1.22 10.79
CA ARG A 285 -21.39 1.10 12.12
C ARG A 285 -19.87 1.11 12.04
N THR A 286 -19.30 0.33 11.12
CA THR A 286 -17.85 0.32 10.92
C THR A 286 -17.32 1.69 10.48
N GLN A 287 -18.06 2.42 9.64
CA GLN A 287 -17.71 3.78 9.27
C GLN A 287 -17.75 4.74 10.46
N ILE A 288 -18.78 4.64 11.32
CA ILE A 288 -18.87 5.38 12.58
C ILE A 288 -17.68 5.05 13.48
N ASP A 289 -17.36 3.77 13.69
CA ASP A 289 -16.22 3.33 14.52
C ASP A 289 -14.89 3.94 14.05
N ASN A 290 -14.67 4.01 12.74
CA ASN A 290 -13.47 4.60 12.15
C ASN A 290 -13.41 6.13 12.34
N ILE A 291 -14.54 6.81 12.24
CA ILE A 291 -14.66 8.25 12.52
C ILE A 291 -14.40 8.49 14.01
N ASP A 292 -14.98 7.70 14.90
CA ASP A 292 -14.81 7.81 16.35
C ASP A 292 -13.34 7.60 16.75
N GLN A 293 -12.67 6.60 16.18
CA GLN A 293 -11.22 6.42 16.37
C GLN A 293 -10.42 7.66 15.92
N SER A 294 -10.83 8.28 14.82
CA SER A 294 -10.17 9.50 14.31
C SER A 294 -10.41 10.69 15.23
N ILE A 295 -11.62 10.84 15.78
CA ILE A 295 -11.95 11.86 16.79
C ILE A 295 -11.05 11.69 18.02
N ILE A 296 -10.91 10.47 18.55
CA ILE A 296 -10.05 10.20 19.70
C ILE A 296 -8.58 10.52 19.39
N LYS A 297 -8.06 10.12 18.23
CA LYS A 297 -6.69 10.46 17.81
C LYS A 297 -6.47 11.97 17.72
N CYS A 298 -7.43 12.71 17.15
CA CYS A 298 -7.40 14.17 17.08
C CYS A 298 -7.43 14.82 18.47
N LEU A 299 -8.25 14.30 19.39
CA LEU A 299 -8.29 14.78 20.78
C LEU A 299 -6.96 14.53 21.50
N VAL A 300 -6.34 13.36 21.33
CA VAL A 300 -5.01 13.07 21.89
C VAL A 300 -3.96 14.05 21.33
N ALA A 301 -3.95 14.29 20.02
CA ALA A 301 -3.03 15.25 19.40
C ALA A 301 -3.25 16.67 19.94
N ARG A 302 -4.51 17.08 20.07
CA ARG A 302 -4.89 18.37 20.65
C ARG A 302 -4.42 18.49 22.10
N MET A 303 -4.63 17.46 22.93
CA MET A 303 -4.22 17.46 24.34
C MET A 303 -2.70 17.59 24.50
N LYS A 304 -1.91 16.94 23.64
CA LYS A 304 -0.45 17.14 23.62
C LYS A 304 -0.06 18.59 23.36
N ILE A 305 -0.74 19.26 22.42
CA ILE A 305 -0.49 20.68 22.11
C ILE A 305 -0.94 21.56 23.29
N VAL A 306 -2.10 21.28 23.88
CA VAL A 306 -2.59 21.99 25.07
C VAL A 306 -1.61 21.86 26.23
N GLY A 307 -0.99 20.69 26.44
CA GLY A 307 0.10 20.52 27.42
C GLY A 307 1.24 21.50 27.18
N LYS A 308 1.79 21.53 25.95
CA LYS A 308 2.86 22.47 25.56
C LYS A 308 2.47 23.94 25.78
N VAL A 309 1.23 24.30 25.49
CA VAL A 309 0.70 25.67 25.75
C VAL A 309 0.62 25.93 27.26
N GLY A 310 0.26 24.92 28.05
CA GLY A 310 0.23 24.99 29.50
C GLY A 310 1.60 25.28 30.10
N ASP A 311 2.65 24.63 29.59
CA ASP A 311 4.04 24.83 30.04
C ASP A 311 4.52 26.27 29.89
N GLN A 312 3.98 26.99 28.89
CA GLN A 312 4.31 28.40 28.62
C GLN A 312 3.49 29.41 29.45
N LYS A 313 2.41 28.97 30.10
CA LYS A 313 1.54 29.84 30.93
C LYS A 313 1.97 29.80 32.40
N ARG A 314 1.76 30.87 33.17
CA ARG A 314 1.86 30.83 34.65
C ARG A 314 0.62 30.17 35.27
N LEU A 315 0.74 29.62 36.49
CA LEU A 315 -0.33 28.87 37.20
C LEU A 315 -1.63 29.68 37.39
N ASP A 316 -1.52 30.99 37.50
CA ASP A 316 -2.62 31.95 37.69
C ASP A 316 -3.36 32.32 36.38
N ARG A 317 -2.86 31.92 35.21
CA ARG A 317 -3.40 32.31 33.89
C ARG A 317 -3.67 31.12 32.95
N VAL A 318 -3.99 29.97 33.52
CA VAL A 318 -4.24 28.75 32.74
C VAL A 318 -5.49 28.89 31.86
N LYS A 319 -6.57 29.44 32.42
CA LYS A 319 -7.84 29.67 31.71
C LYS A 319 -7.88 31.05 31.04
N ASP A 320 -8.25 31.08 29.76
CA ASP A 320 -8.41 32.31 28.96
C ASP A 320 -9.81 32.33 28.35
N THR A 321 -10.73 32.96 29.07
CA THR A 321 -12.16 32.97 28.73
C THR A 321 -12.47 33.77 27.46
N ASN A 322 -11.66 34.77 27.11
CA ASN A 322 -11.86 35.55 25.88
C ASN A 322 -11.46 34.74 24.65
N ARG A 323 -10.32 34.05 24.72
CA ARG A 323 -9.85 33.15 23.65
C ARG A 323 -10.78 31.94 23.46
N GLU A 324 -11.32 31.39 24.54
CA GLU A 324 -12.30 30.29 24.46
C GLU A 324 -13.55 30.73 23.70
N LYS A 325 -14.09 31.93 23.97
CA LYS A 325 -15.25 32.48 23.25
C LYS A 325 -14.96 32.70 21.77
N GLU A 326 -13.80 33.26 21.43
CA GLU A 326 -13.38 33.49 20.04
C GLU A 326 -13.27 32.16 19.26
N ILE A 327 -12.65 31.15 19.87
CA ILE A 327 -12.50 29.83 19.25
C ILE A 327 -13.87 29.17 19.05
N ILE A 328 -14.77 29.23 20.04
CA ILE A 328 -16.12 28.65 19.91
C ILE A 328 -16.87 29.33 18.77
N GLN A 329 -16.83 30.66 18.68
CA GLN A 329 -17.51 31.37 17.60
C GLN A 329 -16.99 30.96 16.22
N ARG A 330 -15.67 30.85 16.07
CA ARG A 330 -15.05 30.39 14.82
C ARG A 330 -15.47 28.94 14.47
N LEU A 331 -15.54 28.06 15.46
CA LEU A 331 -15.94 26.67 15.25
C LEU A 331 -17.43 26.52 14.97
N VAL A 332 -18.27 27.39 15.54
CA VAL A 332 -19.70 27.47 15.23
C VAL A 332 -19.90 27.85 13.77
N ASN A 333 -19.21 28.89 13.29
CA ASN A 333 -19.29 29.30 11.88
C ASN A 333 -18.84 28.16 10.95
N LEU A 334 -17.72 27.50 11.27
CA LEU A 334 -17.24 26.34 10.49
C LEU A 334 -18.23 25.16 10.52
N ALA A 335 -18.87 24.89 11.66
CA ALA A 335 -19.88 23.85 11.75
C ALA A 335 -21.10 24.15 10.88
N GLU A 336 -21.55 25.41 10.85
CA GLU A 336 -22.65 25.85 9.99
C GLU A 336 -22.29 25.71 8.50
N GLU A 337 -21.07 26.08 8.09
CA GLU A 337 -20.56 25.86 6.73
C GLU A 337 -20.53 24.37 6.34
N LEU A 338 -20.20 23.50 7.30
CA LEU A 338 -20.13 22.05 7.11
C LEU A 338 -21.46 21.32 7.40
N GLN A 339 -22.57 22.06 7.57
CA GLN A 339 -23.91 21.52 7.85
C GLN A 339 -24.01 20.69 9.14
N LEU A 340 -23.12 20.94 10.10
CA LEU A 340 -23.16 20.34 11.44
C LEU A 340 -23.96 21.25 12.39
N PRO A 341 -24.91 20.72 13.20
CA PRO A 341 -25.67 21.53 14.14
C PRO A 341 -24.75 22.29 15.11
N SER A 342 -24.82 23.62 15.11
CA SER A 342 -23.94 24.48 15.92
C SER A 342 -24.10 24.25 17.43
N GLU A 343 -25.27 23.78 17.87
CA GLU A 343 -25.52 23.35 19.25
C GLU A 343 -24.61 22.20 19.70
N LEU A 344 -24.19 21.33 18.79
CA LEU A 344 -23.25 20.25 19.12
C LEU A 344 -21.87 20.81 19.48
N VAL A 345 -21.39 21.78 18.71
CA VAL A 345 -20.12 22.48 18.98
C VAL A 345 -20.17 23.20 20.32
N LYS A 346 -21.25 23.94 20.58
CA LYS A 346 -21.45 24.68 21.84
C LYS A 346 -21.51 23.76 23.06
N LYS A 347 -21.87 22.49 22.92
CA LYS A 347 -21.89 21.51 24.03
C LYS A 347 -20.56 20.78 24.21
N ILE A 348 -19.95 20.31 23.12
CA ILE A 348 -18.76 19.45 23.19
C ILE A 348 -17.49 20.25 23.47
N TYR A 349 -17.30 21.41 22.82
CA TYR A 349 -16.04 22.13 22.93
C TYR A 349 -15.76 22.74 24.31
N PRO A 350 -16.74 23.25 25.07
CA PRO A 350 -16.51 23.65 26.46
C PRO A 350 -15.98 22.50 27.32
N LEU A 351 -16.50 21.28 27.16
CA LEU A 351 -16.00 20.10 27.86
C LEU A 351 -14.55 19.79 27.47
N ILE A 352 -14.24 19.81 26.17
CA ILE A 352 -12.88 19.62 25.67
C ILE A 352 -11.91 20.66 26.26
N PHE A 353 -12.34 21.91 26.41
CA PHE A 353 -11.52 22.98 26.99
C PHE A 353 -11.32 22.78 28.48
N GLU A 354 -12.38 22.44 29.21
CA GLU A 354 -12.35 22.14 30.63
C GLU A 354 -11.38 20.99 30.95
N PHE A 355 -11.47 19.86 30.23
CA PHE A 355 -10.54 18.75 30.39
C PHE A 355 -9.10 19.15 30.07
N GLY A 356 -8.90 20.02 29.07
CA GLY A 356 -7.59 20.60 28.76
C GLY A 356 -7.01 21.40 29.93
N VAL A 357 -7.81 22.28 30.54
CA VAL A 357 -7.41 23.09 31.71
C VAL A 357 -7.12 22.20 32.91
N GLN A 358 -7.97 21.21 33.20
CA GLN A 358 -7.75 20.26 34.29
C GLN A 358 -6.46 19.45 34.11
N SER A 359 -6.17 19.01 32.88
CA SER A 359 -4.93 18.29 32.56
C SER A 359 -3.69 19.16 32.77
N GLN A 360 -3.75 20.44 32.41
CA GLN A 360 -2.67 21.41 32.65
C GLN A 360 -2.43 21.65 34.15
N ILE A 361 -3.50 21.83 34.93
CA ILE A 361 -3.39 22.00 36.39
C ILE A 361 -2.79 20.75 37.03
N LYS A 362 -3.29 19.56 36.69
CA LYS A 362 -2.79 18.29 37.23
C LYS A 362 -1.31 18.07 36.91
N SER A 363 -0.88 18.38 35.69
CA SER A 363 0.52 18.24 35.28
C SER A 363 1.44 19.19 36.03
N LYS A 364 1.01 20.44 36.26
CA LYS A 364 1.80 21.41 37.03
C LYS A 364 1.86 21.10 38.53
N VAL A 365 0.75 20.67 39.13
CA VAL A 365 0.72 20.23 40.53
C VAL A 365 1.61 19.00 40.76
N ALA A 366 1.72 18.10 39.76
CA ALA A 366 2.66 17.00 39.81
C ALA A 366 4.12 17.48 39.73
N LEU A 367 4.42 18.46 38.87
CA LEU A 367 5.74 19.08 38.75
C LEU A 367 6.18 19.78 40.05
N ASP A 368 5.29 20.55 40.68
CA ASP A 368 5.57 21.25 41.95
C ASP A 368 5.85 20.24 43.09
N LYS A 369 5.15 19.10 43.13
CA LYS A 369 5.42 18.03 44.11
C LYS A 369 6.77 17.34 43.90
N GLU A 370 7.20 17.14 42.65
CA GLU A 370 8.53 16.59 42.34
C GLU A 370 9.64 17.59 42.67
N LEU A 371 9.42 18.88 42.44
CA LEU A 371 10.33 19.96 42.84
C LEU A 371 10.47 20.02 44.38
N ASP A 372 9.37 19.93 45.14
CA ASP A 372 9.40 19.89 46.61
C ASP A 372 10.15 18.67 47.16
N LEU A 373 10.04 17.51 46.51
CA LEU A 373 10.77 16.28 46.88
C LEU A 373 12.27 16.37 46.54
N SER A 374 12.66 17.16 45.54
CA SER A 374 14.07 17.38 45.15
C SER A 374 14.80 18.40 46.02
N CYS A 375 14.06 19.21 46.80
CA CYS A 375 14.60 20.25 47.68
C CYS A 375 15.03 19.74 49.07
N TYR A 376 14.94 18.44 49.34
CA TYR A 376 15.59 17.81 50.49
C TYR A 376 16.93 17.20 50.05
N PRO A 377 18.09 17.84 50.30
CA PRO A 377 19.35 17.15 50.15
C PRO A 377 19.38 16.00 51.16
N LEU A 378 19.75 14.81 50.69
CA LEU A 378 20.30 13.74 51.51
C LEU A 378 21.58 14.28 52.18
N GLY A 379 21.39 14.99 53.29
CA GLY A 379 22.43 15.51 54.16
C GLY A 379 22.72 14.49 55.24
N SER A 380 23.78 13.73 55.02
CA SER A 380 24.51 12.89 55.97
C SER A 380 24.92 13.64 57.24
N LYS A 381 24.44 13.20 58.41
CA LYS A 381 25.24 12.65 59.53
C LYS A 381 24.34 12.16 60.65
#